data_AF-A0A1A3PAA1-F1
#
_entry.id   AF-A0A1A3PAA1-F1
#
_cell.length_a   1.000
_cell.length_b   1.000
_cell.length_c   1.000
_cell.angle_alpha   90.00
_cell.angle_beta   90.00
_cell.angle_gamma   90.00
#
_symmetry.space_group_name_H-M   'P 1'
#
loop_
_entity.id
_entity.type
_entity.pdbx_description
1 polymer ?
#
loop_
_entity_poly.entity_id
_entity_poly.type
_entity_poly.pdbx_seq_one_letter_code
_entity_poly.pdbx_strand_id
1 'polypeptide(L)'
;MISLVLDILGAILLIAGLLLLTISVYGVLRLPDTNSQLHAQGLATGPGVIAILASSIATENATIITFAVLGIAFMVLSSPSSGHAIAKSVRRRSNAVPPEDEPQE
;
A
#
# COMPACT_ATOMS: atom_id res chain seq x y z
N MET A 1 -31.50 4.33 11.49
CA MET A 1 -31.27 4.39 10.03
C MET A 1 -29.84 4.78 9.69
N ILE A 2 -29.29 5.85 10.28
CA ILE A 2 -27.90 6.28 10.08
C ILE A 2 -26.87 5.18 10.43
N SER A 3 -27.01 4.51 11.57
CA SER A 3 -26.10 3.43 11.98
C SER A 3 -26.04 2.28 10.98
N LEU A 4 -27.20 1.88 10.42
CA LEU A 4 -27.25 0.84 9.39
C LEU A 4 -26.54 1.25 8.09
N VAL A 5 -26.62 2.54 7.73
CA VAL A 5 -25.87 3.07 6.58
C VAL A 5 -24.36 3.06 6.85
N LEU A 6 -23.94 3.45 8.06
CA LEU A 6 -22.53 3.43 8.47
C LEU A 6 -21.97 2.01 8.51
N ASP A 7 -22.74 1.04 8.97
CA ASP A 7 -22.37 -0.39 8.99
C ASP A 7 -22.17 -0.94 7.57
N ILE A 8 -23.11 -0.69 6.66
CA ILE A 8 -23.00 -1.12 5.26
C ILE A 8 -21.80 -0.46 4.59
N LEU A 9 -21.61 0.85 4.80
CA LEU A 9 -20.50 1.58 4.22
C LEU A 9 -19.15 1.06 4.75
N GLY A 10 -19.06 0.81 6.06
CA GLY A 10 -17.89 0.22 6.69
C GLY A 10 -17.60 -1.19 6.15
N ALA A 11 -18.62 -2.03 6.00
CA ALA A 11 -18.46 -3.37 5.44
C ALA A 11 -17.93 -3.34 3.99
N ILE A 12 -18.45 -2.44 3.15
CA ILE A 12 -17.98 -2.25 1.77
C ILE A 12 -16.52 -1.78 1.77
N LEU A 13 -16.17 -0.80 2.60
CA LEU A 13 -14.79 -0.30 2.71
C LEU A 13 -13.83 -1.39 3.17
N LEU A 14 -14.24 -2.20 4.15
CA LEU A 14 -13.43 -3.29 4.70
C LEU A 14 -13.17 -4.36 3.63
N ILE A 15 -14.21 -4.80 2.92
CA ILE A 15 -14.09 -5.78 1.83
C ILE A 15 -13.22 -5.23 0.70
N ALA A 16 -13.44 -3.97 0.29
CA ALA A 16 -12.64 -3.33 -0.75
C ALA A 16 -11.15 -3.24 -0.33
N GLY A 17 -10.87 -2.82 0.90
CA GLY A 17 -9.52 -2.77 1.44
C GLY A 17 -8.85 -4.15 1.47
N LEU A 18 -9.58 -5.18 1.92
CA LEU A 18 -9.08 -6.56 1.95
C LEU A 18 -8.73 -7.06 0.54
N LEU A 19 -9.59 -6.83 -0.44
CA LEU A 19 -9.34 -7.21 -1.84
C LEU A 19 -8.08 -6.51 -2.39
N LEU A 20 -7.92 -5.21 -2.13
CA LEU A 20 -6.74 -4.46 -2.55
C LEU A 20 -5.46 -4.99 -1.90
N LEU A 21 -5.50 -5.34 -0.62
CA LEU A 21 -4.38 -5.96 0.09
C LEU A 21 -4.04 -7.34 -0.48
N THR A 22 -5.05 -8.17 -0.78
CA THR A 22 -4.83 -9.47 -1.44
C THR A 22 -4.20 -9.31 -2.82
N ILE A 23 -4.71 -8.38 -3.65
CA ILE A 23 -4.16 -8.07 -4.98
C ILE A 23 -2.73 -7.56 -4.85
N SER A 24 -2.45 -6.69 -3.87
CA SER A 24 -1.12 -6.16 -3.62
C SER A 24 -0.13 -7.26 -3.27
N VAL A 25 -0.46 -8.14 -2.32
CA VAL A 25 0.39 -9.29 -1.95
C VAL A 25 0.63 -10.20 -3.15
N TYR A 26 -0.42 -10.53 -3.90
CA TYR A 26 -0.30 -11.35 -5.10
C TYR A 26 0.59 -10.69 -6.17
N GLY A 27 0.46 -9.37 -6.37
CA GLY A 27 1.33 -8.62 -7.27
C GLY A 27 2.79 -8.67 -6.83
N VAL A 28 3.07 -8.44 -5.55
CA VAL A 28 4.44 -8.51 -5.03
C VAL A 28 5.07 -9.89 -5.24
N LEU A 29 4.32 -10.97 -5.06
CA LEU A 29 4.82 -12.33 -5.24
C LEU A 29 5.00 -12.72 -6.72
N ARG A 30 4.20 -12.17 -7.63
CA ARG A 30 4.23 -12.54 -9.06
C ARG A 30 5.23 -11.73 -9.88
N LEU A 31 5.48 -10.47 -9.52
CA LEU A 31 6.31 -9.58 -10.33
C LEU A 31 7.82 -9.79 -10.06
N PRO A 32 8.65 -9.96 -11.10
CA PRO A 32 10.08 -10.26 -10.93
C PRO A 32 10.94 -9.03 -10.66
N ASP A 33 10.51 -7.83 -11.07
CA ASP A 33 11.27 -6.59 -10.93
C ASP A 33 10.87 -5.80 -9.68
N THR A 34 11.87 -5.25 -8.98
CA THR A 34 11.69 -4.50 -7.74
C THR A 34 10.85 -3.23 -7.93
N ASN A 35 10.98 -2.51 -9.05
CA ASN A 35 10.13 -1.32 -9.29
C ASN A 35 8.67 -1.71 -9.47
N SER A 36 8.43 -2.84 -10.13
CA SER A 36 7.09 -3.35 -10.36
C SER A 36 6.47 -3.93 -9.07
N GLN A 37 7.28 -4.54 -8.20
CA GLN A 37 6.88 -4.92 -6.84
C GLN A 37 6.57 -3.70 -5.96
N LEU A 38 7.34 -2.61 -6.09
CA LEU A 38 7.08 -1.35 -5.39
C LEU A 38 5.74 -0.75 -5.81
N HIS A 39 5.42 -0.77 -7.10
CA HIS A 39 4.10 -0.36 -7.58
C HIS A 39 3.00 -1.23 -6.95
N ALA A 40 3.16 -2.55 -6.94
CA ALA A 40 2.21 -3.47 -6.31
C ALA A 40 2.04 -3.20 -4.80
N GLN A 41 3.13 -2.96 -4.06
CA GLN A 41 3.09 -2.55 -2.64
C GLN A 41 2.37 -1.22 -2.42
N GLY A 42 2.41 -0.32 -3.41
CA GLY A 42 1.67 0.94 -3.38
C GLY A 42 0.16 0.75 -3.23
N LEU A 43 -0.42 -0.33 -3.80
CA LEU A 43 -1.84 -0.63 -3.63
C LEU A 43 -2.21 -0.96 -2.18
N ALA A 44 -1.33 -1.69 -1.45
CA ALA A 44 -1.56 -2.00 -0.04
C ALA A 44 -1.41 -0.74 0.83
N THR A 45 -0.29 -0.02 0.69
CA THR A 45 0.04 1.09 1.59
C THR A 45 -0.71 2.39 1.28
N GLY A 46 -1.23 2.54 0.06
CA GLY A 46 -2.14 3.62 -0.32
C GLY A 46 -3.60 3.23 -0.06
N PRO A 47 -4.39 2.92 -1.10
CA PRO A 47 -5.84 2.77 -0.96
C PRO A 47 -6.26 1.56 -0.09
N GLY A 48 -5.48 0.47 -0.04
CA GLY A 48 -5.84 -0.74 0.70
C GLY A 48 -5.96 -0.52 2.21
N VAL A 49 -4.85 -0.14 2.86
CA VAL A 49 -4.82 0.14 4.30
C VAL A 49 -5.73 1.34 4.64
N ILE A 50 -5.76 2.38 3.80
CA ILE A 50 -6.63 3.54 4.05
C ILE A 50 -8.11 3.13 4.06
N ALA A 51 -8.56 2.26 3.15
CA ALA A 51 -9.93 1.77 3.13
C ALA A 51 -10.29 0.95 4.38
N ILE A 52 -9.37 0.12 4.87
CA ILE A 52 -9.56 -0.62 6.14
C ILE A 52 -9.64 0.33 7.33
N LEU A 53 -8.74 1.31 7.42
CA LEU A 53 -8.78 2.26 8.54
C LEU A 53 -10.03 3.13 8.48
N ALA A 54 -10.46 3.54 7.29
CA ALA A 54 -11.69 4.31 7.09
C ALA A 54 -12.96 3.49 7.42
N SER A 55 -12.92 2.15 7.38
CA SER A 55 -14.07 1.34 7.82
C SER A 55 -14.35 1.45 9.32
N SER A 56 -13.42 2.01 10.11
CA SER A 56 -13.63 2.30 11.55
C SER A 56 -14.82 3.22 11.82
N ILE A 57 -15.31 3.95 10.83
CA ILE A 57 -16.52 4.78 10.93
C ILE A 57 -17.75 3.97 11.37
N ALA A 58 -17.84 2.68 10.99
CA ALA A 58 -18.93 1.79 11.42
C ALA A 58 -18.92 1.49 12.93
N THR A 59 -17.81 1.76 13.63
CA THR A 59 -17.73 1.53 15.08
C THR A 59 -18.46 2.59 15.91
N GLU A 60 -18.82 3.72 15.29
CA GLU A 60 -19.41 4.90 15.95
C GLU A 60 -18.60 5.40 17.17
N ASN A 61 -17.33 4.98 17.29
CA ASN A 61 -16.48 5.25 18.45
C ASN A 61 -15.39 6.28 18.08
N ALA A 62 -15.49 7.46 18.67
CA ALA A 62 -14.59 8.58 18.39
C ALA A 62 -13.11 8.25 18.64
N THR A 63 -12.80 7.44 19.66
CA THR A 63 -11.42 7.04 19.96
C THR A 63 -10.85 6.19 18.84
N ILE A 64 -11.60 5.18 18.38
CA ILE A 64 -11.16 4.28 17.30
C ILE A 64 -10.97 5.05 16.00
N ILE A 65 -11.93 5.92 15.66
CA ILE A 65 -11.87 6.75 14.45
C ILE A 65 -10.66 7.69 14.51
N THR A 66 -10.37 8.28 15.67
CA THR A 66 -9.20 9.17 15.84
C THR A 66 -7.89 8.42 15.57
N PHE A 67 -7.72 7.23 16.15
CA PHE A 67 -6.53 6.41 15.88
C PHE A 67 -6.44 5.98 14.42
N ALA A 68 -7.56 5.67 13.78
CA ALA A 68 -7.59 5.35 12.35
C ALA A 68 -7.15 6.53 11.49
N VAL A 69 -7.62 7.75 11.78
CA VAL A 69 -7.19 8.96 11.07
C VAL A 69 -5.70 9.22 11.26
N LEU A 70 -5.19 9.08 12.49
CA LEU A 70 -3.75 9.20 12.77
C LEU A 70 -2.94 8.13 12.02
N GLY A 71 -3.44 6.90 11.95
CA GLY A 71 -2.83 5.81 11.17
C GLY A 71 -2.79 6.12 9.67
N ILE A 72 -3.88 6.66 9.11
CA ILE A 72 -3.94 7.09 7.70
C ILE A 72 -2.90 8.20 7.45
N ALA A 73 -2.87 9.22 8.30
CA ALA A 73 -1.91 10.32 8.16
C ALA A 73 -0.47 9.82 8.19
N PHE A 74 -0.15 8.92 9.14
CA PHE A 74 1.16 8.31 9.22
C PHE A 74 1.51 7.48 7.98
N MET A 75 0.56 6.70 7.46
CA MET A 75 0.78 5.84 6.29
C MET A 75 1.04 6.65 5.01
N VAL A 76 0.30 7.75 4.81
CA VAL A 76 0.47 8.65 3.66
C VAL A 76 1.85 9.32 3.67
N LEU A 77 2.43 9.59 4.85
CA LEU A 77 3.78 10.13 4.96
C LEU A 77 4.85 9.03 4.82
N SER A 78 4.60 7.85 5.38
CA SER A 78 5.56 6.74 5.45
C SER A 78 5.72 5.98 4.12
N SER A 79 4.64 5.83 3.36
CA SER A 79 4.65 5.14 2.06
C SER A 79 5.60 5.77 1.03
N PRO A 80 5.52 7.09 0.72
CA PRO A 80 6.42 7.70 -0.26
C PRO A 80 7.88 7.76 0.20
N SER A 81 8.15 7.92 1.51
CA SER A 81 9.53 7.91 2.02
C SER A 81 10.18 6.54 1.88
N SER A 82 9.45 5.47 2.22
CA SER A 82 9.90 4.08 2.05
C SER A 82 10.08 3.74 0.57
N GLY A 83 9.11 4.10 -0.28
CA GLY A 83 9.18 3.86 -1.73
C GLY A 83 10.37 4.58 -2.39
N HIS A 84 10.62 5.84 -2.03
CA HIS A 84 11.76 6.59 -2.54
C HIS A 84 13.10 5.98 -2.12
N ALA A 85 13.23 5.55 -0.86
CA ALA A 85 14.44 4.91 -0.37
C ALA A 85 14.75 3.60 -1.12
N ILE A 86 13.72 2.78 -1.38
CA ILE A 86 13.89 1.52 -2.12
C ILE A 86 14.20 1.80 -3.60
N ALA A 87 13.50 2.72 -4.26
CA ALA A 87 13.80 3.07 -5.66
C ALA A 87 15.24 3.59 -5.82
N LYS A 88 15.71 4.40 -4.87
CA LYS A 88 17.10 4.90 -4.84
C LYS A 88 18.12 3.77 -4.67
N SER A 89 17.83 2.76 -3.85
CA SER A 89 18.74 1.62 -3.65
C SER A 89 18.80 0.72 -4.89
N VAL A 90 17.66 0.47 -5.54
CA VAL A 90 17.59 -0.28 -6.82
C VAL A 90 18.44 0.39 -7.89
N ARG A 91 18.31 1.71 -8.06
CA ARG A 91 19.10 2.46 -9.05
C ARG A 91 20.61 2.42 -8.75
N ARG A 92 20.99 2.50 -7.48
CA ARG A 92 22.40 2.36 -7.08
C ARG A 92 22.94 0.97 -7.35
N ARG A 93 22.14 -0.07 -7.15
CA ARG A 93 22.51 -1.46 -7.43
C ARG A 93 22.72 -1.70 -8.92
N SER A 94 21.82 -1.17 -9.76
CA SER A 94 21.94 -1.26 -11.22
C SER A 94 23.21 -0.60 -11.73
N ASN A 95 23.61 0.56 -11.19
CA ASN A 95 24.86 1.23 -11.58
C ASN A 95 26.14 0.51 -11.09
N ALA A 96 26.03 -0.42 -10.14
CA ALA A 96 27.16 -1.14 -9.56
C ALA A 96 27.45 -2.49 -10.24
N VAL A 97 26.56 -2.96 -11.12
CA VAL A 97 26.77 -4.15 -11.97
C VAL A 97 27.31 -3.64 -13.31
N PRO A 98 28.60 -3.88 -13.64
CA PRO A 98 29.12 -3.61 -14.99
C PRO A 98 28.32 -4.43 -16.01
N PRO A 99 28.07 -3.92 -17.23
CA PRO A 99 27.40 -4.72 -18.25
C PRO A 99 28.19 -6.01 -18.49
N GLU A 100 27.55 -7.16 -18.28
CA GLU A 100 28.07 -8.45 -18.72
C GLU A 100 28.02 -8.48 -20.26
N ASP A 101 29.21 -8.55 -20.85
CA ASP A 101 29.51 -8.96 -22.21
C ASP A 101 28.83 -8.17 -23.35
N GLU A 102 29.44 -7.03 -23.71
CA GLU A 102 29.51 -6.71 -25.14
C GLU A 102 30.40 -7.79 -25.80
N PRO A 103 29.90 -8.55 -26.79
CA PRO A 103 30.76 -9.38 -27.62
C PRO A 103 31.82 -8.46 -28.22
N GLN A 104 33.08 -8.69 -27.86
CA GLN A 104 34.22 -8.03 -28.50
C GLN A 104 34.32 -8.57 -29.93
N GLU A 105 33.65 -7.91 -30.88
CA GLU A 105 33.98 -8.00 -32.31
C GLU A 105 35.27 -7.25 -32.62
#